data_AF-A0A7V4NFN6-F1
#
_entry.id   AF-A0A7V4NFN6-F1
#
_cell.length_a   1.000
_cell.length_b   1.000
_cell.length_c   1.000
_cell.angle_alpha   90.00
_cell.angle_beta   90.00
_cell.angle_gamma   90.00
#
_symmetry.space_group_name_H-M   'P 1'
#
loop_
_entity.id
_entity.type
_entity.pdbx_description
1 polymer ?
#
loop_
_entity_poly.entity_id
_entity_poly.type
_entity_poly.pdbx_seq_one_letter_code
_entity_poly.pdbx_strand_id
1 'polypeptide(L)'
;LDDIEGPTEVGYGYKPGASAYDIGARIKFSGITLWSEYAETSEWMYVTNYLPYLRINVRHFDLENNPGGRLMFDYPLGFIYGPDAKMFSVGLEGSLLGADFQFMYNLLTKGLVDDNGTIRWKWFWDSWPGNVSEAGATTPPKAGEKSYNIFSLKLTWGNFSVFYKTIDFDKYFLSVNYKSTF
;
A
#
# COMPACT_ATOMS: atom_id res chain seq x y z
N LEU A 1 50.80 13.11 -6.28
CA LEU A 1 49.68 13.69 -7.04
C LEU A 1 48.45 13.18 -6.33
N ASP A 2 47.81 14.08 -5.59
CA ASP A 2 46.68 13.84 -4.70
C ASP A 2 45.53 13.09 -5.37
N ASP A 3 45.04 12.05 -4.70
CA ASP A 3 43.71 11.50 -4.91
C ASP A 3 42.68 12.57 -4.51
N ILE A 4 42.19 13.32 -5.49
CA ILE A 4 40.88 13.94 -5.37
C ILE A 4 39.85 12.81 -5.49
N GLU A 5 39.58 12.15 -4.36
CA GLU A 5 38.31 11.49 -4.14
C GLU A 5 37.25 12.59 -3.97
N GLY A 6 36.66 13.00 -5.09
CA GLY A 6 35.41 13.73 -5.04
C GLY A 6 34.34 12.88 -4.35
N PRO A 7 33.30 13.48 -3.76
CA PRO A 7 32.20 12.72 -3.19
C PRO A 7 31.63 11.76 -4.25
N THR A 8 31.55 10.47 -3.91
CA THR A 8 30.98 9.41 -4.77
C THR A 8 29.48 9.59 -5.01
N GLU A 9 28.84 10.53 -4.32
CA GLU A 9 27.46 10.93 -4.53
C GLU A 9 27.41 12.38 -5.02
N VAL A 10 26.88 12.58 -6.22
CA VAL A 10 26.60 13.91 -6.76
C VAL A 10 25.53 14.58 -5.90
N GLY A 11 25.90 15.66 -5.20
CA GLY A 11 24.97 16.66 -4.66
C GLY A 11 24.64 16.52 -3.17
N TYR A 12 25.12 17.46 -2.35
CA TYR A 12 24.55 17.71 -1.03
C TYR A 12 23.25 18.50 -1.24
N GLY A 13 22.08 17.88 -1.01
CA GLY A 13 20.76 18.53 -1.17
C GLY A 13 19.85 18.02 -2.29
N TYR A 14 20.23 16.96 -3.02
CA TYR A 14 19.37 16.38 -4.07
C TYR A 14 18.35 15.35 -3.55
N LYS A 15 18.48 14.91 -2.29
CA LYS A 15 17.77 13.74 -1.76
C LYS A 15 16.33 14.12 -1.40
N PRO A 16 15.31 13.65 -2.14
CA PRO A 16 13.94 13.89 -1.75
C PRO A 16 13.61 13.11 -0.47
N GLY A 17 12.85 13.73 0.43
CA GLY A 17 12.50 13.14 1.71
C GLY A 17 11.66 11.88 1.54
N ALA A 18 12.17 10.74 2.02
CA ALA A 18 11.38 9.52 2.18
C ALA A 18 10.79 9.50 3.59
N SER A 19 9.46 9.51 3.66
CA SER A 19 8.71 9.43 4.91
C SER A 19 7.45 8.59 4.73
N ALA A 20 7.02 7.98 5.82
CA ALA A 20 5.71 7.38 5.94
C ALA A 20 5.26 7.57 7.39
N TYR A 21 3.98 7.83 7.56
CA TYR A 21 3.41 8.09 8.87
C TYR A 21 1.99 7.54 8.91
N ASP A 22 1.62 7.08 10.09
CA ASP A 22 0.33 6.48 10.38
C ASP A 22 -0.11 6.96 11.76
N ILE A 23 -1.30 7.55 11.82
CA ILE A 23 -1.92 8.01 13.05
C ILE A 23 -3.38 7.62 13.05
N GLY A 24 -3.80 7.00 14.15
CA GLY A 24 -5.17 6.56 14.31
C GLY A 24 -5.67 6.66 15.73
N ALA A 25 -6.99 6.62 15.85
CA ALA A 25 -7.70 6.53 17.11
C ALA A 25 -8.68 5.36 17.04
N ARG A 26 -8.85 4.69 18.17
CA ARG A 26 -9.80 3.58 18.32
C ARG A 26 -10.55 3.73 19.62
N ILE A 27 -11.86 3.60 19.55
CA ILE A 27 -12.75 3.56 20.71
C ILE A 27 -13.61 2.31 20.65
N LYS A 28 -13.78 1.67 21.81
CA LYS A 28 -14.64 0.51 21.97
C LYS A 28 -15.77 0.85 22.93
N PHE A 29 -17.01 0.64 22.50
CA PHE A 29 -18.21 0.87 23.30
C PHE A 29 -19.20 -0.27 23.06
N SER A 30 -19.64 -0.92 24.14
CA SER A 30 -20.73 -1.92 24.11
C SER A 30 -20.61 -3.00 23.03
N GLY A 31 -19.40 -3.53 22.79
CA GLY A 31 -19.17 -4.58 21.78
C GLY A 31 -19.00 -4.06 20.34
N ILE A 32 -19.05 -2.74 20.13
CA ILE A 32 -18.75 -2.07 18.88
C ILE A 32 -17.40 -1.37 19.01
N THR A 33 -16.55 -1.50 18.00
CA THR A 33 -15.29 -0.80 17.85
C THR A 33 -15.44 0.18 16.69
N LEU A 34 -15.20 1.46 16.97
CA LEU A 34 -15.05 2.51 15.98
C LEU A 34 -13.58 2.88 15.91
N TRP A 35 -13.05 3.05 14.71
CA TRP A 35 -11.69 3.50 14.50
C TRP A 35 -11.61 4.46 13.32
N SER A 36 -10.61 5.32 13.37
CA SER A 36 -10.20 6.16 12.25
C SER A 36 -8.69 6.18 12.17
N GLU A 37 -8.17 6.23 10.95
CA GLU A 37 -6.75 6.18 10.66
C GLU A 37 -6.42 7.15 9.52
N TYR A 38 -5.29 7.81 9.60
CA TYR A 38 -4.69 8.54 8.51
C TYR A 38 -3.28 8.01 8.28
N ALA A 39 -3.06 7.50 7.07
CA ALA A 39 -1.80 6.94 6.64
C ALA A 39 -1.29 7.69 5.41
N GLU A 40 -0.02 8.06 5.40
CA GLU A 40 0.65 8.61 4.22
C GLU A 40 1.96 7.89 3.97
N THR A 41 2.22 7.63 2.70
CA THR A 41 3.47 7.13 2.16
C THR A 41 3.94 8.10 1.09
N SER A 42 5.07 8.76 1.35
CA SER A 42 5.70 9.62 0.34
C SER A 42 6.08 8.84 -0.92
N GLU A 43 6.20 9.56 -2.03
CA GLU A 43 6.61 9.02 -3.33
C GLU A 43 7.93 8.23 -3.28
N TRP A 44 8.87 8.67 -2.44
CA TRP A 44 10.22 8.13 -2.39
C TRP A 44 10.40 6.96 -1.43
N MET A 45 9.35 6.66 -0.66
CA MET A 45 9.29 5.47 0.17
C MET A 45 9.34 4.23 -0.75
N TYR A 46 10.23 3.28 -0.47
CA TYR A 46 10.46 2.05 -1.26
C TYR A 46 11.17 2.21 -2.61
N VAL A 47 11.38 3.44 -3.12
CA VAL A 47 11.95 3.68 -4.47
C VAL A 47 13.39 4.23 -4.42
N THR A 48 13.83 4.81 -3.30
CA THR A 48 15.17 5.41 -3.15
C THR A 48 16.32 4.37 -3.12
N ASN A 49 17.50 4.73 -3.64
CA ASN A 49 18.75 3.94 -3.56
C ASN A 49 19.33 3.87 -2.14
N TYR A 50 18.98 4.82 -1.28
CA TYR A 50 19.62 5.02 0.03
C TYR A 50 18.98 4.23 1.17
N LEU A 51 17.82 3.62 0.90
CA LEU A 51 17.11 2.75 1.83
C LEU A 51 16.97 1.36 1.19
N PRO A 52 18.09 0.66 0.88
CA PRO A 52 18.05 -0.59 0.12
C PRO A 52 17.25 -1.68 0.85
N TYR A 53 17.19 -1.67 2.17
CA TYR A 53 16.36 -2.59 2.97
C TYR A 53 14.85 -2.35 2.84
N LEU A 54 14.44 -1.19 2.33
CA LEU A 54 13.03 -0.89 2.02
C LEU A 54 12.68 -1.21 0.56
N ARG A 55 13.64 -1.61 -0.27
CA ARG A 55 13.36 -2.06 -1.64
C ARG A 55 12.90 -3.50 -1.67
N ILE A 56 11.73 -3.75 -2.27
CA ILE A 56 11.14 -5.10 -2.37
C ILE A 56 12.01 -6.05 -3.22
N ASN A 57 12.70 -5.56 -4.25
CA ASN A 57 13.61 -6.36 -5.06
C ASN A 57 14.89 -6.74 -4.30
N VAL A 58 15.36 -5.94 -3.34
CA VAL A 58 16.53 -6.29 -2.48
C VAL A 58 16.11 -7.30 -1.40
N ARG A 59 14.88 -7.22 -0.88
CA ARG A 59 14.30 -8.25 0.02
C ARG A 59 14.12 -9.63 -0.64
N HIS A 60 14.26 -9.72 -1.96
CA HIS A 60 14.14 -10.97 -2.70
C HIS A 60 15.42 -11.84 -2.68
N PHE A 61 16.56 -11.31 -2.24
CA PHE A 61 17.87 -11.99 -2.43
C PHE A 61 18.42 -12.75 -1.21
N ASP A 62 17.95 -12.48 0.02
CA ASP A 62 18.35 -13.25 1.21
C ASP A 62 17.34 -14.34 1.60
N LEU A 63 16.48 -14.74 0.67
CA LEU A 63 15.75 -15.98 0.81
C LEU A 63 16.76 -17.12 0.56
N GLU A 64 16.88 -18.00 1.53
CA GLU A 64 17.78 -19.15 1.58
C GLU A 64 17.35 -20.21 0.55
N ASN A 65 18.28 -20.73 -0.25
CA ASN A 65 17.98 -21.64 -1.37
C ASN A 65 18.10 -23.13 -0.99
N ASN A 66 17.91 -23.47 0.29
CA ASN A 66 17.72 -24.87 0.71
C ASN A 66 17.27 -25.00 2.19
N PRO A 67 16.21 -25.77 2.53
CA PRO A 67 15.23 -26.43 1.67
C PRO A 67 13.87 -25.70 1.66
N GLY A 68 13.43 -25.33 0.45
CA GLY A 68 12.06 -25.61 -0.03
C GLY A 68 10.86 -24.89 0.58
N GLY A 69 10.99 -23.72 1.21
CA GLY A 69 9.83 -22.95 1.67
C GLY A 69 9.99 -21.46 1.44
N ARG A 70 9.35 -20.90 0.41
CA ARG A 70 9.30 -19.45 0.21
C ARG A 70 7.87 -18.99 -0.03
N LEU A 71 7.19 -18.65 1.05
CA LEU A 71 6.07 -17.71 1.07
C LEU A 71 6.48 -16.58 2.01
N MET A 72 7.01 -15.48 1.46
CA MET A 72 7.06 -14.20 2.17
C MET A 72 6.58 -13.12 1.22
N PHE A 73 5.28 -12.83 1.27
CA PHE A 73 4.74 -11.54 0.86
C PHE A 73 4.94 -10.58 2.03
N ASP A 74 6.13 -10.03 2.15
CA ASP A 74 6.38 -8.91 3.04
C ASP A 74 5.90 -7.65 2.30
N TYR A 75 4.56 -7.48 2.25
CA TYR A 75 3.96 -6.21 1.87
C TYR A 75 4.60 -5.12 2.73
N PRO A 76 4.87 -3.91 2.19
CA PRO A 76 5.43 -2.83 2.99
C PRO A 76 4.60 -2.68 4.27
N LEU A 77 5.23 -2.97 5.41
CA LEU A 77 4.64 -2.92 6.75
C LEU A 77 3.77 -1.67 6.87
N GLY A 78 2.45 -1.86 6.83
CA GLY A 78 1.45 -0.82 7.10
C GLY A 78 0.79 -0.09 5.91
N PHE A 79 1.28 -0.15 4.67
CA PHE A 79 0.77 0.73 3.60
C PHE A 79 0.22 -0.02 2.39
N ILE A 80 -1.09 -0.30 2.43
CA ILE A 80 -1.86 -1.12 1.48
C ILE A 80 -1.71 -0.68 0.01
N TYR A 81 -1.45 0.61 -0.23
CA TYR A 81 -1.50 1.23 -1.56
C TYR A 81 -0.13 1.62 -2.13
N GLY A 82 0.98 1.23 -1.49
CA GLY A 82 2.33 1.46 -2.00
C GLY A 82 2.78 2.94 -1.94
N PRO A 83 3.80 3.33 -2.72
CA PRO A 83 4.36 4.68 -2.67
C PRO A 83 3.37 5.73 -3.16
N ASP A 84 3.57 6.98 -2.75
CA ASP A 84 2.77 8.12 -3.21
C ASP A 84 1.27 7.92 -2.95
N ALA A 85 0.95 7.57 -1.70
CA ALA A 85 -0.40 7.24 -1.27
C ALA A 85 -0.74 7.96 0.03
N LYS A 86 -1.92 8.55 0.09
CA LYS A 86 -2.51 9.17 1.28
C LYS A 86 -3.87 8.56 1.49
N MET A 87 -4.17 8.09 2.69
CA MET A 87 -5.42 7.41 2.96
C MET A 87 -5.99 7.87 4.29
N PHE A 88 -7.21 8.37 4.25
CA PHE A 88 -8.02 8.53 5.46
C PHE A 88 -9.04 7.39 5.50
N SER A 89 -9.07 6.67 6.62
CA SER A 89 -9.89 5.49 6.80
C SER A 89 -10.74 5.65 8.04
N VAL A 90 -12.00 5.23 7.96
CA VAL A 90 -12.90 5.10 9.10
C VAL A 90 -13.55 3.74 9.01
N GLY A 91 -13.60 3.03 10.13
CA GLY A 91 -14.25 1.75 10.20
C GLY A 91 -14.99 1.52 11.49
N LEU A 92 -15.96 0.63 11.40
CA LEU A 92 -16.87 0.27 12.47
C LEU A 92 -17.07 -1.24 12.40
N GLU A 93 -16.77 -1.94 13.48
CA GLU A 93 -16.94 -3.39 13.58
C GLU A 93 -17.55 -3.78 14.91
N GLY A 94 -18.27 -4.88 14.94
CA GLY A 94 -18.90 -5.35 16.17
C GLY A 94 -19.94 -6.42 15.89
N SER A 95 -20.68 -6.77 16.93
CA SER A 95 -21.74 -7.76 16.87
C SER A 95 -23.05 -7.13 17.31
N LEU A 96 -24.09 -7.26 16.49
CA LEU A 96 -25.43 -6.76 16.79
C LEU A 96 -26.46 -7.81 16.37
N LEU A 97 -27.39 -8.13 17.29
CA LEU A 97 -28.48 -9.10 17.05
C LEU A 97 -28.00 -10.48 16.53
N GLY A 98 -26.82 -10.92 16.98
CA GLY A 98 -26.23 -12.20 16.57
C GLY A 98 -25.54 -12.19 15.20
N ALA A 99 -25.44 -11.03 14.54
CA ALA A 99 -24.66 -10.84 13.34
C ALA A 99 -23.40 -10.01 13.62
N ASP A 100 -22.26 -10.47 13.12
CA ASP A 100 -21.03 -9.70 13.11
C ASP A 100 -21.00 -8.82 11.88
N PHE A 101 -20.60 -7.57 12.05
CA PHE A 101 -20.44 -6.63 10.95
C PHE A 101 -19.05 -5.99 10.97
N GLN A 102 -18.58 -5.64 9.78
CA GLN A 102 -17.42 -4.79 9.58
C GLN A 102 -17.71 -3.84 8.43
N PHE A 103 -17.72 -2.55 8.73
CA PHE A 103 -17.80 -1.46 7.76
C PHE A 103 -16.44 -0.75 7.72
N MET A 104 -16.02 -0.38 6.52
CA MET A 104 -14.84 0.43 6.30
C MET A 104 -15.06 1.37 5.12
N TYR A 105 -14.75 2.64 5.31
CA TYR A 105 -14.61 3.62 4.24
C TYR A 105 -13.16 4.10 4.21
N ASN A 106 -12.59 4.18 3.00
CA ASN A 106 -11.26 4.73 2.78
C ASN A 106 -11.36 5.80 1.69
N LEU A 107 -10.87 7.00 1.97
CA LEU A 107 -10.57 8.02 0.99
C LEU A 107 -9.08 7.93 0.66
N LEU A 108 -8.77 7.28 -0.46
CA LEU A 108 -7.39 7.09 -0.93
C LEU A 108 -7.07 8.15 -1.98
N THR A 109 -6.00 8.90 -1.81
CA THR A 109 -5.37 9.67 -2.88
C THR A 109 -4.08 8.98 -3.29
N LYS A 110 -3.92 8.71 -4.58
CA LYS A 110 -2.82 7.94 -5.14
C LYS A 110 -2.15 8.68 -6.28
N GLY A 111 -0.83 8.77 -6.23
CA GLY A 111 0.00 9.25 -7.32
C GLY A 111 -0.05 8.33 -8.53
N LEU A 112 -0.11 8.96 -9.70
CA LEU A 112 -0.26 8.34 -11.00
C LEU A 112 0.98 8.56 -11.86
N VAL A 113 1.19 7.63 -12.78
CA VAL A 113 2.21 7.74 -13.83
C VAL A 113 1.58 7.41 -15.19
N ASP A 114 2.14 8.00 -16.24
CA ASP A 114 1.81 7.70 -17.63
C ASP A 114 2.81 6.67 -18.15
N ASP A 115 2.34 5.43 -18.28
CA ASP A 115 3.12 4.32 -18.80
C ASP A 115 2.75 4.08 -20.26
N ASN A 116 3.48 4.77 -21.14
CA ASN A 116 3.32 4.70 -22.59
C ASN A 116 1.87 4.94 -23.06
N GLY A 117 1.23 6.00 -22.55
CA GLY A 117 -0.15 6.39 -22.84
C GLY A 117 -1.19 5.78 -21.88
N THR A 118 -0.77 4.90 -20.97
CA THR A 118 -1.66 4.30 -19.96
C THR A 118 -1.46 4.97 -18.61
N ILE A 119 -2.47 5.72 -18.16
CA ILE A 119 -2.47 6.30 -16.82
C ILE A 119 -2.77 5.22 -15.79
N ARG A 120 -1.80 4.94 -14.92
CA ARG A 120 -1.91 3.92 -13.87
C ARG A 120 -1.36 4.41 -12.54
N TRP A 121 -1.65 3.65 -11.49
CA TRP A 121 -1.02 3.89 -10.19
C TRP A 121 0.50 3.79 -10.29
N LYS A 122 1.16 4.69 -9.56
CA LYS A 122 2.58 4.55 -9.27
C LYS A 122 2.80 3.35 -8.36
N TRP A 123 3.76 2.51 -8.68
CA TRP A 123 4.11 1.34 -7.91
C TRP A 123 5.56 1.39 -7.46
N PHE A 124 5.90 0.60 -6.45
CA PHE A 124 7.26 0.56 -5.88
C PHE A 124 8.32 0.03 -6.87
N TRP A 125 7.90 -0.62 -7.96
CA TRP A 125 8.78 -1.07 -9.04
C TRP A 125 8.96 -0.03 -10.15
N ASP A 126 8.27 1.11 -10.09
CA ASP A 126 8.50 2.19 -11.05
C ASP A 126 9.92 2.72 -10.87
N SER A 127 10.74 2.49 -11.89
CA SER A 127 12.17 2.78 -11.90
C SER A 127 12.44 4.26 -12.15
N TRP A 128 13.55 4.78 -11.60
CA TRP A 128 14.00 6.16 -11.82
C TRP A 128 15.38 6.17 -12.48
N PRO A 129 15.60 6.85 -13.64
CA PRO A 129 16.91 6.88 -14.26
C PRO A 129 17.88 7.58 -13.31
N GLY A 130 19.04 6.95 -13.09
CA GLY A 130 20.01 7.33 -12.06
C GLY A 130 19.88 6.54 -10.75
N ASN A 131 18.85 5.71 -10.59
CA ASN A 131 18.77 4.68 -9.56
C ASN A 131 19.31 3.34 -10.08
N VAL A 132 19.60 2.38 -9.18
CA VAL A 132 20.01 0.99 -9.47
C VAL A 132 18.86 0.24 -10.19
N SER A 133 18.53 0.71 -11.38
CA SER A 133 17.59 0.13 -12.31
C SER A 133 18.40 -0.54 -13.41
N GLU A 134 17.86 -1.62 -13.96
CA GLU A 134 18.52 -2.32 -15.07
C GLU A 134 18.81 -1.34 -16.21
N ALA A 135 19.89 -1.59 -16.95
CA ALA A 135 20.21 -0.77 -18.12
C ALA A 135 19.01 -0.72 -19.07
N GLY A 136 18.50 0.47 -19.35
CA GLY A 136 17.30 0.67 -20.18
C GLY A 136 16.00 0.90 -19.40
N ALA A 137 16.03 0.93 -18.06
CA ALA A 137 14.86 1.30 -17.28
C ALA A 137 14.44 2.76 -17.52
N THR A 138 13.18 2.95 -17.88
CA THR A 138 12.55 4.25 -18.08
C THR A 138 11.60 4.56 -16.93
N THR A 139 11.60 5.80 -16.43
CA THR A 139 10.53 6.26 -15.54
C THR A 139 9.32 6.61 -16.36
N PRO A 140 8.16 6.02 -16.06
CA PRO A 140 6.93 6.53 -16.61
C PRO A 140 6.69 7.95 -16.02
N PRO A 141 6.50 8.99 -16.85
CA PRO A 141 6.34 10.37 -16.38
C PRO A 141 5.17 10.50 -15.39
N LYS A 142 5.26 11.47 -14.46
CA LYS A 142 4.19 11.76 -13.51
C LYS A 142 2.90 12.16 -14.24
N ALA A 143 1.79 11.60 -13.81
CA ALA A 143 0.45 11.86 -14.35
C ALA A 143 -0.50 12.50 -13.32
N GLY A 144 0.05 13.14 -12.29
CA GLY A 144 -0.71 13.76 -11.20
C GLY A 144 -1.14 12.77 -10.12
N GLU A 145 -2.23 13.08 -9.43
CA GLU A 145 -2.82 12.26 -8.37
C GLU A 145 -4.31 12.05 -8.65
N LYS A 146 -4.87 10.95 -8.14
CA LYS A 146 -6.32 10.71 -8.17
C LYS A 146 -6.82 10.20 -6.83
N SER A 147 -7.99 10.69 -6.42
CA SER A 147 -8.69 10.23 -5.23
C SER A 147 -9.72 9.16 -5.56
N TYR A 148 -9.89 8.22 -4.63
CA TYR A 148 -10.76 7.05 -4.72
C TYR A 148 -11.56 6.90 -3.43
N ASN A 149 -12.86 6.66 -3.57
CA ASN A 149 -13.78 6.35 -2.48
C ASN A 149 -13.95 4.83 -2.39
N ILE A 150 -13.38 4.20 -1.36
CA ILE A 150 -13.38 2.74 -1.24
C ILE A 150 -14.24 2.36 -0.04
N PHE A 151 -15.37 1.73 -0.31
CA PHE A 151 -16.29 1.24 0.71
C PHE A 151 -16.21 -0.28 0.79
N SER A 152 -16.18 -0.83 2.00
CA SER A 152 -16.27 -2.27 2.26
C SER A 152 -17.28 -2.54 3.38
N LEU A 153 -18.10 -3.57 3.18
CA LEU A 153 -19.04 -4.10 4.16
C LEU A 153 -18.90 -5.62 4.20
N LYS A 154 -18.70 -6.16 5.40
CA LYS A 154 -18.79 -7.59 5.68
C LYS A 154 -19.87 -7.80 6.72
N LEU A 155 -20.76 -8.74 6.46
CA LEU A 155 -21.78 -9.20 7.40
C LEU A 155 -21.66 -10.71 7.54
N THR A 156 -21.58 -11.21 8.76
CA THR A 156 -21.56 -12.63 9.07
C THR A 156 -22.71 -12.94 10.01
N TRP A 157 -23.56 -13.89 9.65
CA TRP A 157 -24.68 -14.31 10.47
C TRP A 157 -24.85 -15.82 10.42
N GLY A 158 -24.60 -16.48 11.56
CA GLY A 158 -24.54 -17.94 11.65
C GLY A 158 -23.55 -18.52 10.64
N ASN A 159 -24.07 -19.33 9.70
CA ASN A 159 -23.27 -19.99 8.67
C ASN A 159 -23.10 -19.16 7.39
N PHE A 160 -23.67 -17.96 7.32
CA PHE A 160 -23.63 -17.11 6.14
C PHE A 160 -22.68 -15.94 6.32
N SER A 161 -21.97 -15.57 5.25
CA SER A 161 -21.18 -14.35 5.20
C SER A 161 -21.38 -13.65 3.86
N VAL A 162 -21.67 -12.36 3.91
CA VAL A 162 -21.74 -11.47 2.74
C VAL A 162 -20.59 -10.48 2.83
N PHE A 163 -19.87 -10.31 1.75
CA PHE A 163 -18.85 -9.30 1.60
C PHE A 163 -19.12 -8.46 0.35
N TYR A 164 -19.18 -7.15 0.53
CA TYR A 164 -19.34 -6.18 -0.52
C TYR A 164 -18.19 -5.18 -0.45
N LYS A 165 -17.60 -4.87 -1.60
CA LYS A 165 -16.59 -3.81 -1.73
C LYS A 165 -16.86 -3.01 -2.99
N THR A 166 -16.66 -1.70 -2.94
CA THR A 166 -16.77 -0.84 -4.10
C THR A 166 -15.69 0.24 -4.13
N ILE A 167 -15.34 0.69 -5.34
CA ILE A 167 -14.40 1.78 -5.62
C ILE A 167 -15.16 2.81 -6.46
N ASP A 168 -15.24 4.04 -5.95
CA ASP A 168 -15.97 5.17 -6.53
C ASP A 168 -17.45 4.88 -6.84
N PHE A 169 -18.02 3.85 -6.20
CA PHE A 169 -19.36 3.30 -6.48
C PHE A 169 -19.56 2.76 -7.90
N ASP A 170 -18.56 2.89 -8.79
CA ASP A 170 -18.59 2.42 -10.17
C ASP A 170 -18.12 0.97 -10.31
N LYS A 171 -17.14 0.56 -9.51
CA LYS A 171 -16.57 -0.80 -9.55
C LYS A 171 -16.88 -1.53 -8.27
N TYR A 172 -17.64 -2.61 -8.34
CA TYR A 172 -18.06 -3.36 -7.16
C TYR A 172 -17.71 -4.84 -7.24
N PHE A 173 -17.56 -5.44 -6.06
CA PHE A 173 -17.36 -6.86 -5.83
C PHE A 173 -18.32 -7.31 -4.74
N LEU A 174 -19.07 -8.38 -5.02
CA LEU A 174 -19.99 -9.01 -4.07
C LEU A 174 -19.63 -10.49 -3.95
N SER A 175 -19.49 -10.97 -2.72
CA SER A 175 -19.25 -12.37 -2.40
C SER A 175 -20.23 -12.83 -1.32
N VAL A 176 -20.80 -14.01 -1.51
CA VAL A 176 -21.64 -14.69 -0.53
C VAL A 176 -21.03 -16.05 -0.26
N ASN A 177 -20.83 -16.36 1.01
CA ASN A 177 -20.26 -17.61 1.48
C ASN A 177 -21.23 -18.28 2.44
N TYR A 178 -21.33 -19.62 2.34
CA TYR A 178 -22.06 -20.45 3.28
C TYR A 178 -21.14 -21.56 3.78
N LYS A 179 -21.04 -21.70 5.10
CA LYS A 179 -20.26 -22.76 5.75
C LYS A 179 -21.21 -23.79 6.35
N SER A 180 -21.22 -24.99 5.78
CA SER A 180 -21.90 -26.14 6.38
C SER A 180 -20.92 -26.93 7.24
N THR A 181 -21.29 -27.21 8.49
CA THR A 181 -20.65 -28.26 9.30
C THR A 181 -21.42 -29.56 9.06
N PHE A 182 -20.75 -30.58 8.55
CA PHE A 182 -21.26 -31.96 8.50
C PHE A 182 -20.70 -32.74 9.69
#